data_AF-A3UGD3-F1
#
_entry.id   AF-A3UGD3-F1
#
_cell.length_a   1.000
_cell.length_b   1.000
_cell.length_c   1.000
_cell.angle_alpha   90.00
_cell.angle_beta   90.00
_cell.angle_gamma   90.00
#
_symmetry.space_group_name_H-M   'P 1'
#
loop_
_entity.id
_entity.type
_entity.pdbx_description
1 polymer ?
#
loop_
_entity_poly.entity_id
_entity_poly.type
_entity_poly.pdbx_seq_one_letter_code
_entity_poly.pdbx_strand_id
1 'polypeptide(L)'
;MKHLIKTVAAASVLASAGLFAASAQQSQEFTFAVDRAELTSEQAVRVAYQRLNVEAARYCEALALQANEQAYCRADVVEHVVSAVSHEGLSSLHVERTREARYVADRG
;
A
#
# COMPACT_ATOMS: atom_id res chain seq x y z
N MET A 1 -55.45 22.66 -29.72
CA MET A 1 -54.84 23.77 -30.48
C MET A 1 -53.61 24.24 -29.71
N LYS A 2 -52.45 24.12 -30.34
CA LYS A 2 -51.13 24.45 -29.78
C LYS A 2 -50.84 25.92 -30.07
N HIS A 3 -50.50 26.72 -29.06
CA HIS A 3 -49.74 27.96 -29.29
C HIS A 3 -48.54 28.01 -28.37
N LEU A 4 -47.38 28.01 -29.02
CA LEU A 4 -46.03 28.00 -28.48
C LEU A 4 -45.64 29.44 -28.15
N ILE A 5 -45.18 29.71 -26.93
CA ILE A 5 -44.51 30.97 -26.61
C ILE A 5 -43.01 30.74 -26.80
N LYS A 6 -42.49 31.33 -27.88
CA LYS A 6 -41.06 31.56 -28.11
C LYS A 6 -40.59 32.66 -27.16
N THR A 7 -39.60 32.38 -26.34
CA THR A 7 -38.74 33.43 -25.77
C THR A 7 -37.33 32.87 -25.62
N VAL A 8 -36.44 33.43 -26.45
CA VAL A 8 -34.99 33.27 -26.35
C VAL A 8 -34.50 34.37 -25.42
N ALA A 9 -33.75 34.01 -24.38
CA ALA A 9 -32.86 34.91 -23.68
C ALA A 9 -31.60 34.14 -23.28
N ALA A 10 -30.53 34.36 -24.03
CA ALA A 10 -29.19 33.97 -23.65
C ALA A 10 -28.75 34.86 -22.48
N ALA A 11 -28.31 34.25 -21.38
CA ALA A 11 -27.55 34.92 -20.34
C ALA A 11 -26.32 34.07 -20.05
N SER A 12 -25.21 34.49 -20.63
CA SER A 12 -23.87 34.00 -20.37
C SER A 12 -23.54 34.25 -18.89
N VAL A 13 -23.63 33.22 -18.05
CA VAL A 13 -22.99 33.26 -16.74
C VAL A 13 -21.63 32.60 -16.93
N LEU A 14 -20.61 33.45 -16.98
CA LEU A 14 -19.22 33.06 -16.75
C LEU A 14 -19.14 32.46 -15.35
N ALA A 15 -19.39 31.15 -15.25
CA ALA A 15 -19.03 30.40 -14.06
C ALA A 15 -17.52 30.21 -14.10
N SER A 16 -16.82 31.18 -13.50
CA SER A 16 -15.47 31.01 -12.97
C SER A 16 -15.53 29.95 -11.86
N ALA A 17 -15.71 28.69 -12.24
CA ALA A 17 -15.46 27.57 -11.35
C ALA A 17 -13.94 27.43 -11.30
N GLY A 18 -13.36 27.99 -10.25
CA GLY A 18 -11.94 27.89 -9.97
C GLY A 18 -11.48 26.45 -10.14
N LEU A 19 -10.29 26.32 -10.73
CA LEU A 19 -9.53 25.09 -10.67
C LEU A 19 -9.35 24.72 -9.20
N PHE A 20 -10.23 23.89 -8.69
CA PHE A 20 -9.87 22.98 -7.62
C PHE A 20 -8.95 21.96 -8.29
N ALA A 21 -7.67 22.35 -8.44
CA ALA A 21 -6.60 21.39 -8.35
C ALA A 21 -6.72 20.80 -6.94
N ALA A 22 -7.61 19.83 -6.78
CA ALA A 22 -7.47 18.84 -5.76
C ALA A 22 -6.09 18.24 -6.03
N SER A 23 -5.10 18.73 -5.30
CA SER A 23 -3.94 17.93 -5.00
C SER A 23 -4.49 16.70 -4.28
N ALA A 24 -4.87 15.69 -5.07
CA ALA A 24 -4.75 14.32 -4.66
C ALA A 24 -3.26 14.15 -4.38
N GLN A 25 -2.86 14.56 -3.19
CA GLN A 25 -1.68 14.05 -2.53
C GLN A 25 -2.02 12.57 -2.38
N GLN A 26 -1.73 11.84 -3.45
CA GLN A 26 -1.95 10.41 -3.56
C GLN A 26 -1.10 9.85 -2.44
N SER A 27 -1.73 9.60 -1.28
CA SER A 27 -1.11 8.90 -0.18
C SER A 27 -0.44 7.70 -0.83
N GLN A 28 0.88 7.63 -0.80
CA GLN A 28 1.58 6.44 -1.26
C GLN A 28 1.18 5.34 -0.28
N GLU A 29 0.09 4.67 -0.60
CA GLU A 29 -0.48 3.59 0.18
C GLU A 29 0.21 2.30 -0.25
N PHE A 30 0.76 1.58 0.72
CA PHE A 30 1.33 0.28 0.46
C PHE A 30 0.19 -0.71 0.19
N THR A 31 0.19 -1.31 -1.00
CA THR A 31 -0.77 -2.36 -1.37
C THR A 31 -0.02 -3.66 -1.63
N PHE A 32 -0.42 -4.72 -0.95
CA PHE A 32 0.09 -6.07 -1.17
C PHE A 32 -1.06 -7.03 -1.47
N ALA A 33 -1.10 -7.52 -2.70
CA ALA A 33 -2.08 -8.51 -3.11
C ALA A 33 -1.57 -9.93 -2.80
N VAL A 34 -2.35 -10.69 -2.04
CA VAL A 34 -2.11 -12.12 -1.81
C VAL A 34 -3.45 -12.83 -1.65
N ASP A 35 -3.63 -13.93 -2.36
CA ASP A 35 -4.75 -14.82 -2.11
C ASP A 35 -4.34 -15.83 -1.03
N ARG A 36 -5.09 -15.85 0.07
CA ARG A 36 -4.88 -16.81 1.16
C ARG A 36 -5.11 -18.25 0.70
N ALA A 37 -5.98 -18.46 -0.29
CA ALA A 37 -6.25 -19.78 -0.86
C ALA A 37 -5.06 -20.34 -1.65
N GLU A 38 -4.11 -19.49 -2.07
CA GLU A 38 -2.90 -19.91 -2.78
C GLU A 38 -1.75 -20.28 -1.83
N LEU A 39 -1.86 -19.95 -0.53
CA LEU A 39 -0.84 -20.22 0.49
C LEU A 39 -0.91 -21.67 1.03
N THR A 40 -1.04 -22.64 0.14
CA THR A 40 -1.32 -24.05 0.48
C THR A 40 -0.08 -24.88 0.83
N SER A 41 1.11 -24.34 0.62
CA SER A 41 2.38 -25.04 0.87
C SER A 41 3.39 -24.10 1.50
N GLU A 42 4.37 -24.67 2.21
CA GLU A 42 5.48 -23.88 2.75
C GLU A 42 6.23 -23.10 1.67
N GLN A 43 6.35 -23.67 0.46
CA GLN A 43 7.02 -23.01 -0.65
C GLN A 43 6.23 -21.77 -1.11
N ALA A 44 4.90 -21.88 -1.22
CA ALA A 44 4.04 -20.75 -1.55
C ALA A 44 4.13 -19.65 -0.48
N VAL A 45 4.14 -20.03 0.81
CA VAL A 45 4.33 -19.11 1.94
C VAL A 45 5.68 -18.40 1.86
N ARG A 46 6.78 -19.12 1.60
CA ARG A 46 8.13 -18.53 1.44
C ARG A 46 8.18 -17.55 0.28
N VAL A 47 7.60 -17.91 -0.87
CA VAL A 47 7.54 -17.03 -2.05
C VAL A 47 6.73 -15.77 -1.77
N ALA A 48 5.56 -15.89 -1.15
CA ALA A 48 4.75 -14.75 -0.75
C ALA A 48 5.49 -13.83 0.24
N TYR A 49 6.17 -14.41 1.23
CA TYR A 49 6.96 -13.65 2.21
C TYR A 49 8.14 -12.91 1.57
N GLN A 50 8.85 -13.55 0.64
CA GLN A 50 9.94 -12.92 -0.12
C GLN A 50 9.42 -11.76 -0.97
N ARG A 51 8.30 -11.97 -1.68
CA ARG A 51 7.66 -10.91 -2.48
C ARG A 51 7.28 -9.72 -1.60
N LEU A 52 6.67 -9.97 -0.45
CA LEU A 52 6.33 -8.94 0.53
C LEU A 52 7.55 -8.12 0.94
N ASN A 53 8.67 -8.76 1.28
CA ASN A 53 9.88 -8.05 1.69
C ASN A 53 10.46 -7.18 0.56
N VAL A 54 10.42 -7.65 -0.68
CA VAL A 54 10.89 -6.89 -1.85
C VAL A 54 9.98 -5.69 -2.12
N GLU A 55 8.67 -5.87 -2.09
CA GLU A 55 7.71 -4.78 -2.29
C GLU A 55 7.78 -3.75 -1.17
N ALA A 56 7.89 -4.19 0.09
CA ALA A 56 8.06 -3.30 1.24
C ALA A 56 9.39 -2.52 1.15
N ALA A 57 10.48 -3.15 0.72
CA ALA A 57 11.75 -2.45 0.50
C ALA A 57 11.61 -1.35 -0.56
N ARG A 58 11.04 -1.68 -1.73
CA ARG A 58 10.81 -0.70 -2.81
C ARG A 58 9.92 0.46 -2.37
N TYR A 59 8.88 0.16 -1.60
CA TYR A 59 8.00 1.17 -1.02
C TYR A 59 8.76 2.11 -0.10
N CYS A 60 9.52 1.58 0.86
CA CYS A 60 10.27 2.39 1.81
C CYS A 60 11.45 3.16 1.18
N GLU A 61 12.07 2.60 0.13
CA GLU A 61 13.09 3.29 -0.66
C GLU A 61 12.52 4.51 -1.41
N ALA A 62 11.29 4.41 -1.92
CA ALA A 62 10.62 5.51 -2.61
C ALA A 62 10.30 6.70 -1.70
N LEU A 63 10.29 6.49 -0.37
CA LEU A 63 10.01 7.53 0.63
C LEU A 63 11.24 8.39 0.99
N ALA A 64 12.42 8.14 0.40
CA ALA A 64 13.65 8.90 0.62
C ALA A 64 14.06 9.03 2.12
N LEU A 65 13.77 8.00 2.91
CA LEU A 65 14.09 7.91 4.34
C LEU A 65 15.60 7.68 4.57
N GLN A 66 16.11 7.98 5.77
CA GLN A 66 17.47 7.58 6.15
C GLN A 66 17.58 6.05 6.29
N ALA A 67 18.79 5.49 6.19
CA ALA A 67 18.98 4.03 6.14
C ALA A 67 18.41 3.28 7.36
N ASN A 68 18.53 3.85 8.56
CA ASN A 68 17.91 3.31 9.78
C ASN A 68 16.37 3.40 9.71
N GLU A 69 15.82 4.53 9.26
CA GLU A 69 14.39 4.74 9.09
C GLU A 69 13.79 3.82 8.02
N GLN A 70 14.53 3.52 6.95
CA GLN A 70 14.14 2.53 5.93
C GLN A 70 14.00 1.13 6.53
N ALA A 71 14.92 0.74 7.43
CA ALA A 71 14.84 -0.56 8.09
C ALA A 71 13.60 -0.67 8.99
N TYR A 72 13.28 0.39 9.74
CA TYR A 72 12.05 0.45 10.55
C TYR A 72 10.79 0.47 9.68
N CYS A 73 10.75 1.28 8.62
CA CYS A 73 9.64 1.30 7.67
C CYS A 73 9.37 -0.11 7.10
N ARG A 74 10.42 -0.81 6.65
CA ARG A 74 10.26 -2.16 6.10
C ARG A 74 9.74 -3.14 7.14
N ALA A 75 10.27 -3.08 8.38
CA ALA A 75 9.82 -3.96 9.46
C ALA A 75 8.33 -3.73 9.78
N ASP A 76 7.91 -2.47 9.89
CA ASP A 76 6.52 -2.11 10.19
C ASP A 76 5.55 -2.52 9.07
N VAL A 77 5.92 -2.27 7.80
CA VAL A 77 5.08 -2.67 6.65
C VAL A 77 4.92 -4.19 6.59
N VAL A 78 6.01 -4.94 6.77
CA VAL A 78 5.96 -6.41 6.74
C VAL A 78 5.12 -6.95 7.90
N GLU A 79 5.32 -6.46 9.13
CA GLU A 79 4.53 -6.84 10.30
C GLU A 79 3.04 -6.55 10.07
N HIS A 80 2.71 -5.35 9.60
CA HIS A 80 1.33 -4.94 9.36
C HIS A 80 0.64 -5.86 8.34
N VAL A 81 1.33 -6.19 7.23
CA VAL A 81 0.75 -7.05 6.18
C VAL A 81 0.62 -8.49 6.66
N VAL A 82 1.61 -9.04 7.36
CA VAL A 82 1.52 -10.39 7.93
C VAL A 82 0.34 -10.49 8.90
N SER A 83 0.17 -9.48 9.76
CA SER A 83 -0.96 -9.36 10.67
C SER A 83 -2.30 -9.26 9.92
N ALA A 84 -2.40 -8.40 8.91
CA ALA A 84 -3.62 -8.21 8.12
C ALA A 84 -4.02 -9.45 7.31
N VAL A 85 -3.05 -10.18 6.74
CA VAL A 85 -3.29 -11.43 6.02
C VAL A 85 -3.75 -12.54 6.97
N SER A 86 -3.29 -12.52 8.23
CA SER A 86 -3.71 -13.44 9.29
C SER A 86 -3.60 -14.92 8.87
N HIS A 87 -2.51 -15.26 8.18
CA HIS A 87 -2.21 -16.62 7.75
C HIS A 87 -1.14 -17.24 8.66
N GLU A 88 -1.41 -18.43 9.19
CA GLU A 88 -0.54 -19.09 10.17
C GLU A 88 0.88 -19.29 9.64
N GLY A 89 1.02 -19.83 8.42
CA GLY A 89 2.34 -20.06 7.82
C GLY A 89 3.15 -18.78 7.62
N LEU A 90 2.51 -17.66 7.27
CA LEU A 90 3.20 -16.37 7.12
C LEU A 90 3.61 -15.81 8.48
N SER A 91 2.76 -15.95 9.48
CA SER A 91 3.02 -15.49 10.85
C SER A 91 4.17 -16.26 11.48
N SER A 92 4.17 -17.59 11.37
CA SER A 92 5.24 -18.46 11.87
C SER A 92 6.57 -18.16 11.19
N LEU A 93 6.58 -18.03 9.86
CA LEU A 93 7.78 -17.66 9.11
C LEU A 93 8.29 -16.27 9.49
N HIS A 94 7.39 -15.30 9.70
CA HIS A 94 7.77 -13.96 10.13
C HIS A 94 8.46 -13.98 11.51
N VAL A 95 7.90 -14.70 12.48
CA VAL A 95 8.49 -14.85 13.82
C VAL A 95 9.86 -15.51 13.75
N GLU A 96 10.02 -16.56 12.96
CA GLU A 96 11.30 -17.24 12.74
C GLU A 96 12.35 -16.27 12.21
N ARG A 97 12.05 -15.56 11.11
CA ARG A 97 12.99 -14.60 10.49
C ARG A 97 13.33 -13.43 11.39
N THR A 98 12.36 -12.91 12.15
CA THR A 98 12.60 -11.82 13.08
C THR A 98 13.48 -12.26 14.26
N ARG A 99 13.33 -13.51 14.74
CA ARG A 99 14.22 -14.08 15.76
C ARG A 99 15.64 -14.26 15.24
N GLU A 100 15.80 -14.82 14.03
CA GLU A 100 17.10 -14.99 13.39
C GLU A 100 17.81 -13.65 13.22
N ALA A 101 17.11 -12.62 12.75
CA ALA A 101 17.68 -11.29 12.57
C ALA A 101 18.19 -10.66 13.87
N ARG A 102 17.42 -10.79 14.96
CA ARG A 102 17.84 -10.32 16.29
C ARG A 102 19.07 -11.08 16.79
N TYR A 103 19.07 -12.39 16.63
CA TYR A 103 20.19 -13.22 17.04
C TYR A 103 21.51 -12.87 16.37
N VAL A 104 21.46 -12.56 15.06
CA VAL A 104 22.63 -12.12 14.30
C VAL A 104 23.10 -10.74 14.78
N ALA A 105 22.16 -9.82 15.06
CA ALA A 105 22.49 -8.48 15.55
C ALA A 105 23.17 -8.51 16.94
N ASP A 106 22.75 -9.40 17.84
CA ASP A 106 23.32 -9.50 19.20
C ASP A 106 24.75 -10.09 19.23
N ARG A 107 25.20 -10.70 18.13
CA ARG A 107 26.51 -11.36 18.03
C ARG A 107 27.54 -10.64 17.15
N GLY A 108 27.12 -9.61 16.42
CA GLY A 108 27.99 -8.81 15.53
C GLY A 108 28.54 -7.60 16.25
#